data_AF-A0A3N4JKJ2-F1
#
_entry.id   AF-A0A3N4JKJ2-F1
#
_cell.length_a   1.000
_cell.length_b   1.000
_cell.length_c   1.000
_cell.angle_alpha   90.00
_cell.angle_beta   90.00
_cell.angle_gamma   90.00
#
_symmetry.space_group_name_H-M   'P 1'
#
loop_
_entity.id
_entity.type
_entity.pdbx_description
1 polymer ?
#
loop_
_entity_poly.entity_id
_entity_poly.type
_entity_poly.pdbx_seq_one_letter_code
_entity_poly.pdbx_strand_id
1 'polypeptide(L)'
;MSSLVIDTLCDRIGGDNVAVACVYCDFHAQNEQSATTVLGALLKQVVAGMEPIPSEIKSAFESAKKQVDGRTLRLPEICMMLVKSFSYLRRGFICIGALDECL
;
A
#
# COMPACT_ATOMS: atom_id res chain seq x y z
N MET A 1 2.04 -16.98 0.20
CA MET A 1 0.71 -17.52 -0.15
C MET A 1 -0.06 -16.44 -0.87
N SER A 2 -0.53 -16.67 -2.09
CA SER A 2 -1.55 -15.81 -2.70
C SER A 2 -2.93 -16.35 -2.29
N SER A 3 -3.85 -15.44 -1.98
CA SER A 3 -5.26 -15.77 -1.75
C SER A 3 -5.93 -16.00 -3.09
N LEU A 4 -6.89 -16.93 -3.16
CA LEU A 4 -7.75 -17.13 -4.34
C LEU A 4 -8.40 -15.81 -4.82
N VAL A 5 -8.69 -14.90 -3.89
CA VAL A 5 -9.22 -13.56 -4.21
C VAL A 5 -8.19 -12.74 -5.00
N ILE A 6 -6.92 -12.77 -4.60
CA ILE A 6 -5.83 -12.04 -5.27
C ILE A 6 -5.61 -12.63 -6.66
N ASP A 7 -5.53 -13.95 -6.77
CA ASP A 7 -5.34 -14.63 -8.06
C ASP A 7 -6.50 -14.31 -9.01
N THR A 8 -7.74 -14.39 -8.52
CA THR A 8 -8.94 -14.05 -9.29
C THR A 8 -8.95 -12.57 -9.71
N LEU A 9 -8.50 -11.66 -8.84
CA LEU A 9 -8.38 -10.24 -9.16
C LEU A 9 -7.32 -10.01 -10.25
N CYS A 10 -6.14 -10.58 -10.10
CA CYS A 10 -5.07 -10.49 -11.10
C CYS A 10 -5.50 -11.06 -12.45
N ASP A 11 -6.20 -12.21 -12.47
CA ASP A 11 -6.66 -12.87 -13.70
C ASP A 11 -7.78 -12.11 -14.40
N ARG A 12 -8.71 -11.50 -13.64
CA ARG A 12 -9.87 -10.78 -14.21
C ARG A 12 -9.57 -9.33 -14.56
N ILE A 13 -8.58 -8.73 -13.90
CA ILE A 13 -8.27 -7.32 -14.04
C ILE A 13 -7.07 -7.19 -14.98
N GLY A 14 -7.28 -7.58 -16.23
CA GLY A 14 -6.41 -7.21 -17.33
C GLY A 14 -6.71 -5.77 -17.79
N GLY A 15 -5.68 -4.96 -17.96
CA GLY A 15 -5.76 -3.62 -18.54
C GLY A 15 -4.76 -2.63 -17.97
N ASP A 16 -4.59 -1.51 -18.66
CA ASP A 16 -3.65 -0.48 -18.24
C ASP A 16 -4.12 0.20 -16.95
N ASN A 17 -3.16 0.50 -16.07
CA ASN A 17 -3.31 1.41 -14.94
C ASN A 17 -4.24 0.92 -13.80
N VAL A 18 -4.08 -0.34 -13.40
CA VAL A 18 -4.73 -0.93 -12.21
C VAL A 18 -3.67 -1.41 -11.21
N ALA A 19 -3.86 -1.15 -9.92
CA ALA A 19 -3.02 -1.74 -8.86
C ALA A 19 -3.80 -2.66 -7.93
N VAL A 20 -3.16 -3.76 -7.54
CA VAL A 20 -3.62 -4.65 -6.47
C VAL A 20 -2.54 -4.68 -5.41
N ALA A 21 -2.88 -4.30 -4.18
CA ALA A 21 -2.00 -4.38 -3.03
C ALA A 21 -2.64 -5.26 -1.96
N CYS A 22 -1.82 -6.08 -1.30
CA CYS A 22 -2.31 -7.06 -0.35
C CYS A 22 -1.43 -7.19 0.88
N VAL A 23 -2.05 -7.55 2.00
CA VAL A 23 -1.38 -7.88 3.24
C VAL A 23 -2.21 -8.92 3.99
N TYR A 24 -1.54 -9.85 4.64
CA TYR A 24 -2.16 -10.85 5.50
C TYR A 24 -1.68 -10.58 6.93
N CYS A 25 -2.62 -10.29 7.84
CA CYS A 25 -2.32 -10.20 9.25
C CYS A 25 -2.01 -11.61 9.78
N ASP A 26 -0.95 -11.71 10.56
CA ASP A 26 -0.42 -12.97 11.10
C ASP A 26 -0.39 -12.83 12.61
N PHE A 27 -1.21 -13.63 13.30
CA PHE A 27 -1.30 -13.67 14.75
C PHE A 27 0.07 -13.88 15.43
N HIS A 28 0.99 -14.59 14.77
CA HIS A 28 2.33 -14.81 15.32
C HIS A 28 3.23 -13.55 15.24
N ALA A 29 2.84 -12.53 14.48
CA ALA A 29 3.61 -11.32 14.22
C ALA A 29 2.91 -10.03 14.72
N GLN A 30 1.97 -10.13 15.68
CA GLN A 30 1.17 -9.01 16.19
C GLN A 30 1.98 -7.74 16.54
N ASN A 31 3.16 -7.91 17.17
CA ASN A 31 4.02 -6.79 17.56
C ASN A 31 4.59 -5.99 16.37
N GLU A 32 4.55 -6.54 15.16
CA GLU A 32 5.07 -5.90 13.93
C GLU A 32 3.96 -5.28 13.08
N GLN A 33 2.69 -5.60 13.36
CA GLN A 33 1.53 -5.28 12.51
C GLN A 33 0.78 -4.01 12.93
N SER A 34 1.51 -2.97 13.30
CA SER A 34 0.92 -1.64 13.51
C SER A 34 0.24 -1.14 12.22
N ALA A 35 -0.79 -0.30 12.35
CA ALA A 35 -1.45 0.34 11.20
C ALA A 35 -0.44 1.05 10.26
N THR A 36 0.60 1.66 10.84
CA THR A 36 1.69 2.30 10.10
C THR A 36 2.48 1.28 9.26
N THR A 37 2.80 0.11 9.81
CA THR A 37 3.53 -0.94 9.10
C THR A 37 2.68 -1.52 7.96
N VAL A 38 1.42 -1.86 8.26
CA VAL A 38 0.48 -2.47 7.32
C VAL A 38 0.22 -1.53 6.14
N LEU A 39 -0.16 -0.28 6.42
CA LEU A 39 -0.44 0.69 5.36
C LEU A 39 0.83 1.14 4.64
N GLY A 40 1.98 1.18 5.31
CA GLY A 40 3.27 1.45 4.68
C GLY A 40 3.67 0.37 3.68
N ALA A 41 3.46 -0.90 4.02
CA ALA A 41 3.68 -2.03 3.12
C ALA A 41 2.75 -1.99 1.91
N LEU A 42 1.47 -1.65 2.11
CA LEU A 42 0.51 -1.46 1.03
C LEU A 42 0.91 -0.30 0.11
N LEU A 43 1.32 0.84 0.67
CA LEU A 43 1.80 1.98 -0.11
C LEU A 43 2.99 1.61 -0.97
N LYS A 44 3.96 0.86 -0.41
CA LYS A 44 5.11 0.36 -1.15
C LYS A 44 4.68 -0.48 -2.36
N GLN A 45 3.72 -1.39 -2.19
CA GLN A 45 3.22 -2.23 -3.30
C GLN A 45 2.57 -1.39 -4.38
N VAL A 46 1.70 -0.44 -4.01
CA VAL A 46 1.03 0.44 -4.97
C VAL A 46 2.02 1.27 -5.77
N VAL A 47 2.98 1.91 -5.10
CA VAL A 47 3.97 2.77 -5.76
C VAL A 47 4.95 1.96 -6.61
N ALA A 48 5.34 0.75 -6.16
CA ALA A 48 6.21 -0.12 -6.93
C ALA A 48 5.56 -0.63 -8.23
N GLY A 49 4.23 -0.73 -8.28
CA GLY A 49 3.48 -1.06 -9.50
C GLY A 49 3.31 0.11 -10.46
N MET A 50 3.73 1.33 -10.10
CA MET A 50 3.65 2.51 -10.96
C MET A 50 4.96 2.70 -11.73
N GLU A 51 4.96 2.42 -13.02
CA GLU A 51 6.12 2.63 -13.87
C GLU A 51 5.75 3.52 -15.08
N PRO A 52 6.28 4.76 -15.16
CA PRO A 52 7.13 5.44 -14.17
C PRO A 52 6.34 5.95 -12.96
N ILE A 53 7.01 6.09 -11.81
CA ILE A 53 6.42 6.71 -10.60
C ILE A 53 6.14 8.20 -10.88
N PRO A 54 4.89 8.69 -10.71
CA PRO A 54 4.56 10.10 -10.86
C PRO A 54 5.42 11.03 -10.00
N SER A 55 5.87 12.13 -10.59
CA SER A 55 6.79 13.09 -9.96
C SER A 55 6.24 13.68 -8.66
N GLU A 56 4.92 13.80 -8.56
CA GLU A 56 4.17 14.34 -7.45
C GLU A 56 4.07 13.36 -6.28
N ILE A 57 4.10 12.05 -6.55
CA ILE A 57 4.20 11.00 -5.53
C ILE A 57 5.61 10.99 -4.99
N LYS A 58 6.61 11.01 -5.88
CA LYS A 58 8.03 11.09 -5.50
C LYS A 58 8.31 12.32 -4.63
N SER A 59 7.81 13.49 -5.04
CA SER A 59 7.98 14.74 -4.28
C SER A 59 7.27 14.71 -2.93
N ALA A 60 6.08 14.11 -2.85
CA ALA A 60 5.36 13.95 -1.59
C ALA A 60 6.12 13.02 -0.62
N PHE A 61 6.68 11.92 -1.12
CA PHE A 61 7.50 11.00 -0.34
C PHE A 61 8.75 11.69 0.24
N GLU A 62 9.50 12.40 -0.62
CA GLU A 62 10.71 13.13 -0.19
C GLU A 62 10.39 14.25 0.80
N SER A 63 9.28 14.96 0.61
CA SER A 63 8.85 16.01 1.52
C SER A 63 8.49 15.45 2.89
N ALA A 64 7.74 14.35 2.92
CA ALA A 64 7.37 13.70 4.18
C ALA A 64 8.60 13.14 4.90
N LYS A 65 9.55 12.51 4.18
CA LYS A 65 10.81 12.02 4.76
C LYS A 65 11.64 13.12 5.44
N LYS A 66 11.65 14.34 4.89
CA LYS A 66 12.36 15.50 5.48
C LYS A 66 11.72 16.01 6.77
N GLN A 67 10.40 15.87 6.93
CA GLN A 67 9.68 16.36 8.12
C GLN A 67 9.80 15.45 9.33
N VAL A 68 10.08 14.16 9.13
CA VAL A 68 10.15 13.16 10.22
C VAL A 68 11.60 12.85 10.65
N ASP A 69 12.54 13.78 10.43
CA ASP A 69 13.93 13.65 10.88
C ASP A 69 14.61 12.36 10.38
N GLY A 70 14.23 11.89 9.18
CA GLY A 70 14.72 10.64 8.60
C GLY A 70 14.03 9.34 9.08
N ARG A 71 12.98 9.43 9.91
CA ARG A 71 12.19 8.27 10.36
C ARG A 71 11.09 7.89 9.37
N THR A 72 10.49 6.71 9.60
CA THR A 72 9.33 6.15 8.88
C THR A 72 8.19 7.17 8.78
N LEU A 73 7.49 7.19 7.64
CA LEU A 73 6.30 8.02 7.43
C LEU A 73 5.27 7.82 8.54
N ARG A 74 4.62 8.91 8.95
CA ARG A 74 3.51 8.84 9.92
C ARG A 74 2.25 8.32 9.23
N LEU A 75 1.37 7.70 10.02
CA LEU A 75 0.12 7.13 9.52
C LEU A 75 -0.71 8.09 8.63
N PRO A 76 -0.92 9.38 8.99
CA PRO A 76 -1.67 10.31 8.13
C PRO A 76 -0.97 10.58 6.78
N GLU A 77 0.37 10.62 6.78
CA GLU A 77 1.17 10.83 5.57
C GLU A 77 1.06 9.61 4.64
N ILE A 78 1.09 8.40 5.21
CA ILE A 78 0.88 7.14 4.48
C ILE A 78 -0.52 7.12 3.85
N CYS A 79 -1.56 7.45 4.62
CA CYS A 79 -2.94 7.48 4.11
C CYS A 79 -3.10 8.51 2.97
N MET A 80 -2.55 9.71 3.14
CA MET A 80 -2.56 10.74 2.10
C MET A 80 -1.84 10.27 0.83
N MET A 81 -0.67 9.64 0.98
CA MET A 81 0.09 9.09 -0.14
C MET A 81 -0.63 7.96 -0.85
N LEU A 82 -1.30 7.06 -0.11
CA LEU A 82 -2.14 6.02 -0.68
C LEU A 82 -3.26 6.63 -1.53
N VAL A 83 -4.06 7.55 -0.95
CA VAL A 83 -5.15 8.23 -1.67
C VAL A 83 -4.63 8.91 -2.94
N LYS A 84 -3.53 9.64 -2.84
CA LYS A 84 -2.90 10.30 -3.99
C LYS A 84 -2.45 9.29 -5.03
N SER A 85 -1.85 8.18 -4.63
CA SER A 85 -1.43 7.10 -5.53
C SER A 85 -2.62 6.51 -6.28
N PHE A 86 -3.70 6.15 -5.56
CA PHE A 86 -4.91 5.62 -6.19
C PHE A 86 -5.60 6.60 -7.14
N SER A 87 -5.43 7.93 -6.97
CA SER A 87 -5.99 8.91 -7.92
C SER A 87 -5.34 8.87 -9.31
N TYR A 88 -4.13 8.32 -9.44
CA TYR A 88 -3.49 8.11 -10.74
C TYR A 88 -3.94 6.82 -11.40
N LEU A 89 -4.55 5.90 -10.66
CA LEU A 89 -4.98 4.60 -11.16
C LEU A 89 -6.43 4.69 -11.65
N ARG A 90 -6.74 3.97 -12.73
CA ARG A 90 -8.14 3.81 -13.18
C ARG A 90 -8.95 3.02 -12.15
N ARG A 91 -8.30 2.06 -11.50
CA ARG A 91 -8.89 1.22 -10.47
C ARG A 91 -7.80 0.72 -9.55
N GLY A 92 -8.12 0.51 -8.29
CA GLY A 92 -7.18 -0.16 -7.41
C GLY A 92 -7.87 -0.90 -6.26
N PHE A 93 -7.19 -1.92 -5.78
CA PHE A 93 -7.70 -2.84 -4.78
C PHE A 93 -6.70 -2.95 -3.62
N ILE A 94 -7.21 -2.86 -2.40
CA ILE A 94 -6.47 -3.20 -1.19
C ILE A 94 -7.15 -4.42 -0.58
N CYS A 95 -6.41 -5.51 -0.45
CA CYS A 95 -6.88 -6.74 0.18
C CYS A 95 -6.17 -6.93 1.52
N ILE A 96 -6.93 -6.95 2.62
CA ILE A 96 -6.41 -7.22 3.96
C ILE A 96 -7.04 -8.53 4.44
N GLY A 97 -6.22 -9.58 4.59
CA GLY A 97 -6.65 -10.87 5.12
C GLY A 97 -6.45 -10.97 6.62
N ALA A 98 -7.34 -11.69 7.30
CA ALA A 98 -7.26 -12.00 8.74
C ALA A 98 -7.10 -10.75 9.63
N LEU A 99 -7.79 -9.64 9.29
CA LEU A 99 -7.65 -8.36 9.99
C LEU A 99 -7.89 -8.45 11.50
N ASP A 100 -8.71 -9.39 11.94
CA ASP A 100 -8.97 -9.72 13.35
C ASP A 100 -7.73 -10.26 14.10
N GLU A 101 -6.76 -10.84 13.39
CA GLU A 101 -5.50 -11.33 13.96
C GLU A 101 -4.45 -10.23 14.19
N CYS A 102 -4.71 -9.01 13.70
CA CYS A 102 -3.87 -7.82 13.93
C CYS A 102 -4.08 -7.20 15.35
N LEU A 103 -4.90 -7.82 16.22
CA LEU A 103 -5.29 -7.33 17.56
C LEU A 103 -4.50 -7.93 18.72
#